data_AF-A0A4P9W4B7-F1
#
_entry.id   AF-A0A4P9W4B7-F1
#
_cell.length_a   1.000
_cell.length_b   1.000
_cell.length_c   1.000
_cell.angle_alpha   90.00
_cell.angle_beta   90.00
_cell.angle_gamma   90.00
#
_symmetry.space_group_name_H-M   'P 1'
#
loop_
_entity.id
_entity.type
_entity.pdbx_description
1 polymer ?
#
loop_
_entity_poly.entity_id
_entity_poly.type
_entity_poly.pdbx_seq_one_letter_code
_entity_poly.pdbx_strand_id
1 'polypeptide(L)'
;MSDSAPPSPTVDARPPLRFEDCFWGVDSKDPTVGVRSLHAVFSQNLKEAEDLLSLVKCRIKLEEDDAARTSDVGRHFGFPPPPLPSGTPVSSLMEFEAKERKAMNRRSHVPAFAASTMTGTEVPEKRSLASHIASGFGSAAATLFAGAKETALVKQHAAAAEEEDVADALRDGSSLRPVTRMLVDQISSMSRIHRRHADTLTLAVASPLQAFIEQNRRTMNKKKAEVDAHCQRLQALAADIEVRKRAYMEKSKIAEDEVKKFRDDASKRAAAAARPGPIAVGSRYMEVGELHGLVSQLQQDVRTRSITTPVGLFDGAFIGSDLVDSVRKRFPALPVADARALCSEILSRRLISSVVGGITPDFEPAIPYQFGRALLKTGEFPHAKASRDAADVRAEYETAIRTAEHTRSALDFHITAYLVAAQKAETYRLSIVRDCLVALESTQLFAAQETLNLWTPPENTDQDDTSPLPLLPSPDPIQGVQCLARKHRTGHVRHHPFVFESYRDGRAPHQVFGIGLDELAAATTVPILRAEFNGDLRGGRVSGAMLGRHGAGVLVAVLKLFLVEGPGSLCSCDTYETMKILYSGDFDDFDATVRLKSVTSLLSTISKPHYETLKLFAAYLS
;
A
#
# COMPACT_ATOMS: atom_id res chain seq x y z
N MET A 1 -12.45 -22.06 39.18
CA MET A 1 -11.96 -23.42 38.90
C MET A 1 -12.75 -23.95 37.73
N SER A 2 -12.19 -23.80 36.53
CA SER A 2 -12.76 -24.32 35.28
C SER A 2 -11.59 -24.99 34.56
N ASP A 3 -11.60 -26.32 34.57
CA ASP A 3 -10.61 -27.16 33.91
C ASP A 3 -10.62 -26.92 32.40
N SER A 4 -9.62 -26.22 31.88
CA SER A 4 -9.30 -26.23 30.46
C SER A 4 -8.47 -27.48 30.18
N ALA A 5 -9.04 -28.42 29.43
CA ALA A 5 -8.34 -29.60 28.94
C ALA A 5 -7.02 -29.21 28.20
N PRO A 6 -5.95 -30.02 28.32
CA PRO A 6 -4.71 -29.76 27.61
C PRO A 6 -4.90 -29.95 26.10
N PRO A 7 -4.25 -29.13 25.25
CA PRO A 7 -4.36 -29.26 23.81
C PRO A 7 -3.73 -30.59 23.35
N SER A 8 -4.47 -31.31 22.51
CA SER A 8 -4.05 -32.55 21.85
C SER A 8 -2.80 -32.35 20.98
N PRO A 9 -1.75 -33.19 21.09
CA PRO A 9 -0.55 -33.09 20.27
C PRO A 9 -0.74 -33.91 18.99
N THR A 10 -1.21 -33.28 17.92
CA THR A 10 -1.13 -33.86 16.58
C THR A 10 -0.67 -32.80 15.59
N VAL A 11 0.62 -32.45 15.67
CA VAL A 11 1.33 -31.84 14.55
C VAL A 11 2.26 -32.91 14.03
N ASP A 12 2.05 -33.34 12.78
CA ASP A 12 2.86 -34.30 12.04
C ASP A 12 4.35 -34.13 12.37
N ALA A 13 4.96 -35.16 12.98
CA ALA A 13 6.37 -35.19 13.35
C ALA A 13 7.32 -35.34 12.13
N ARG A 14 6.93 -34.83 10.96
CA ARG A 14 7.78 -34.83 9.77
C ARG A 14 8.70 -33.60 9.81
N PRO A 15 9.99 -33.76 9.51
CA PRO A 15 10.89 -32.62 9.43
C PRO A 15 10.39 -31.63 8.37
N PRO A 16 10.58 -30.31 8.58
CA PRO A 16 10.13 -29.30 7.63
C PRO A 16 10.85 -29.48 6.29
N LEU A 17 10.06 -29.55 5.20
CA LEU A 17 10.58 -29.66 3.85
C LEU A 17 11.28 -28.36 3.45
N ARG A 18 12.48 -28.49 2.89
CA ARG A 18 13.24 -27.35 2.34
C ARG A 18 13.09 -27.29 0.84
N PHE A 19 13.13 -26.07 0.29
CA PHE A 19 12.97 -25.91 -1.15
C PHE A 19 14.13 -26.54 -1.93
N GLU A 20 15.33 -26.49 -1.36
CA GLU A 20 16.54 -27.13 -1.90
C GLU A 20 16.46 -28.66 -1.96
N ASP A 21 15.50 -29.29 -1.28
CA ASP A 21 15.31 -30.75 -1.30
C ASP A 21 14.15 -31.18 -2.22
N CYS A 22 13.26 -30.26 -2.59
CA CYS A 22 11.97 -30.59 -3.20
C CYS A 22 11.75 -30.04 -4.61
N PHE A 23 12.55 -29.05 -5.05
CA PHE A 23 12.32 -28.34 -6.31
C PHE A 23 13.44 -28.57 -7.34
N TRP A 24 13.85 -29.83 -7.48
CA TRP A 24 14.68 -30.29 -8.60
C TRP A 24 13.81 -30.88 -9.72
N GLY A 25 14.37 -30.99 -10.93
CA GLY A 25 13.71 -31.68 -12.04
C GLY A 25 13.54 -33.17 -11.77
N VAL A 26 12.41 -33.74 -12.20
CA VAL A 26 12.13 -35.19 -12.07
C VAL A 26 13.04 -36.01 -12.99
N ASP A 27 13.38 -35.45 -14.15
CA ASP A 27 14.28 -36.04 -15.13
C ASP A 27 15.53 -35.17 -15.29
N SER A 28 16.68 -35.80 -15.57
CA SER A 28 17.98 -35.12 -15.80
C SER A 28 17.98 -34.15 -16.98
N LYS A 29 16.90 -34.12 -17.78
CA LYS A 29 16.77 -33.30 -18.99
C LYS A 29 16.58 -31.81 -18.68
N ASP A 30 15.96 -31.48 -17.56
CA ASP A 30 15.72 -30.08 -17.20
C ASP A 30 15.76 -29.85 -15.67
N PRO A 31 16.95 -29.55 -15.12
CA PRO A 31 17.11 -29.30 -13.70
C PRO A 31 16.46 -27.97 -13.25
N THR A 32 16.03 -27.11 -14.18
CA THR A 32 15.51 -25.77 -13.88
C THR A 32 13.99 -25.71 -13.75
N VAL A 33 13.27 -26.82 -13.96
CA VAL A 33 11.80 -26.88 -13.86
C VAL A 33 11.31 -26.33 -12.52
N GLY A 34 11.91 -26.78 -11.41
CA GLY A 34 11.51 -26.33 -10.07
C GLY A 34 11.73 -24.83 -9.86
N VAL A 35 12.84 -24.28 -10.37
CA VAL A 35 13.11 -22.83 -10.34
C VAL A 35 12.05 -22.06 -11.12
N ARG A 36 11.68 -22.50 -12.32
CA ARG A 36 10.66 -21.82 -13.13
C ARG A 36 9.28 -21.87 -12.49
N SER A 37 8.88 -23.04 -11.99
CA SER A 37 7.62 -23.21 -11.28
C SER A 37 7.55 -22.32 -10.02
N LEU A 38 8.61 -22.34 -9.19
CA LEU A 38 8.68 -21.48 -8.01
C LEU A 38 8.73 -20.00 -8.37
N HIS A 39 9.39 -19.61 -9.46
CA HIS A 39 9.42 -18.21 -9.87
C HIS A 39 8.04 -17.72 -10.33
N ALA A 40 7.26 -18.57 -10.98
CA ALA A 40 5.88 -18.26 -11.34
C ALA A 40 5.02 -18.06 -10.08
N VAL A 41 5.12 -18.98 -9.12
CA VAL A 41 4.43 -18.87 -7.81
C VAL A 41 4.88 -17.60 -7.08
N PHE A 42 6.18 -17.33 -7.01
CA PHE A 42 6.71 -16.10 -6.41
C PHE A 42 6.17 -14.83 -7.10
N SER A 43 6.06 -14.82 -8.43
CA SER A 43 5.49 -13.69 -9.17
C SER A 43 4.03 -13.46 -8.81
N GLN A 44 3.25 -14.55 -8.67
CA GLN A 44 1.88 -14.48 -8.19
C GLN A 44 1.80 -13.96 -6.75
N ASN A 45 2.64 -14.48 -5.85
CA ASN A 45 2.69 -14.04 -4.45
C ASN A 45 3.10 -12.57 -4.29
N LEU A 46 3.98 -12.05 -5.15
CA LEU A 46 4.28 -10.62 -5.22
C LEU A 46 3.07 -9.82 -5.69
N LYS A 47 2.30 -10.34 -6.66
CA LYS A 47 1.11 -9.67 -7.16
C LYS A 47 0.04 -9.53 -6.07
N GLU A 48 -0.15 -10.55 -5.24
CA GLU A 48 -1.03 -10.48 -4.06
C GLU A 48 -0.61 -9.36 -3.09
N ALA A 49 0.70 -9.21 -2.84
CA ALA A 49 1.22 -8.13 -1.98
C ALA A 49 1.01 -6.74 -2.61
N GLU A 50 1.12 -6.62 -3.94
CA GLU A 50 0.82 -5.39 -4.67
C GLU A 50 -0.67 -5.03 -4.62
N ASP A 51 -1.54 -6.02 -4.70
CA ASP A 51 -2.98 -5.81 -4.60
C ASP A 51 -3.36 -5.35 -3.18
N LEU A 52 -2.76 -5.94 -2.13
CA LEU A 52 -2.90 -5.46 -0.75
C LEU A 52 -2.38 -4.02 -0.59
N LEU A 53 -1.19 -3.71 -1.13
CA LEU A 53 -0.65 -2.36 -1.10
C LEU A 53 -1.58 -1.36 -1.81
N SER A 54 -2.16 -1.76 -2.94
CA SER A 54 -3.10 -0.92 -3.70
C SER A 54 -4.36 -0.65 -2.89
N LEU A 55 -4.91 -1.68 -2.23
CA LEU A 55 -6.05 -1.53 -1.32
C LEU A 55 -5.74 -0.55 -0.17
N VAL A 56 -4.57 -0.69 0.47
CA VAL A 56 -4.14 0.20 1.56
C VAL A 56 -3.97 1.64 1.06
N LYS A 57 -3.38 1.84 -0.14
CA LYS A 57 -3.27 3.18 -0.76
C LYS A 57 -4.64 3.80 -1.06
N CYS A 58 -5.60 3.01 -1.52
CA CYS A 58 -6.98 3.48 -1.67
C CYS A 58 -7.58 3.89 -0.32
N ARG A 59 -7.35 3.11 0.75
CA ARG A 59 -7.81 3.48 2.10
C ARG A 59 -7.17 4.76 2.61
N ILE A 60 -5.86 4.92 2.45
CA ILE A 60 -5.14 6.16 2.80
C ILE A 60 -5.79 7.36 2.11
N LYS A 61 -6.03 7.26 0.80
CA LYS A 61 -6.67 8.34 0.03
C LYS A 61 -8.07 8.66 0.55
N LEU A 62 -8.87 7.65 0.90
CA LEU A 62 -10.20 7.88 1.50
C LEU A 62 -10.10 8.68 2.81
N GLU A 63 -9.15 8.34 3.68
CA GLU A 63 -8.91 9.06 4.94
C GLU A 63 -8.43 10.49 4.71
N GLU A 64 -7.56 10.72 3.71
CA GLU A 64 -7.12 12.07 3.33
C GLU A 64 -8.27 12.92 2.80
N ASP A 65 -9.12 12.34 1.96
CA ASP A 65 -10.29 12.99 1.39
C ASP A 65 -11.33 13.31 2.49
N ASP A 66 -11.55 12.39 3.43
CA ASP A 66 -12.42 12.62 4.61
C ASP A 66 -11.87 13.71 5.52
N ALA A 67 -10.56 13.72 5.78
CA ALA A 67 -9.90 14.77 6.54
C ALA A 67 -10.06 16.14 5.88
N ALA A 68 -9.89 16.23 4.56
CA ALA A 68 -10.05 17.48 3.81
C ALA A 68 -11.49 17.98 3.88
N ARG A 69 -12.48 17.12 3.58
CA ARG A 69 -13.90 17.47 3.64
C ARG A 69 -14.33 17.96 5.01
N THR A 70 -13.92 17.26 6.07
CA THR A 70 -14.27 17.62 7.46
C THR A 70 -13.58 18.91 7.92
N SER A 71 -12.33 19.14 7.50
CA SER A 71 -11.63 20.42 7.73
C SER A 71 -12.37 21.59 7.07
N ASP A 72 -12.85 21.42 5.84
CA ASP A 72 -13.56 22.48 5.12
C ASP A 72 -14.91 22.81 5.78
N VAL A 73 -15.64 21.79 6.26
CA VAL A 73 -16.85 22.01 7.07
C VAL A 73 -16.52 22.87 8.31
N GLY A 74 -15.45 22.55 9.03
CA GLY A 74 -15.02 23.35 10.18
C GLY A 74 -14.72 24.82 9.82
N ARG A 75 -14.18 25.08 8.63
CA ARG A 75 -13.87 26.44 8.17
C ARG A 75 -15.11 27.23 7.74
N HIS A 76 -16.08 26.59 7.08
CA HIS A 76 -17.26 27.27 6.53
C HIS A 76 -18.22 27.83 7.60
N PHE A 77 -18.24 27.24 8.79
CA PHE A 77 -19.07 27.69 9.91
C PHE A 77 -18.35 28.62 10.90
N GLY A 78 -17.10 29.01 10.61
CA GLY A 78 -16.40 30.05 11.34
C GLY A 78 -17.11 31.39 11.14
N PHE A 79 -17.81 31.90 12.16
CA PHE A 79 -18.53 33.16 12.05
C PHE A 79 -17.59 34.31 11.65
N PRO A 80 -17.96 35.15 10.67
CA PRO A 80 -17.24 36.40 10.45
C PRO A 80 -17.34 37.28 11.72
N PRO A 81 -16.32 38.12 12.00
CA PRO A 81 -16.37 39.04 13.13
C PRO A 81 -17.64 39.91 13.03
N PRO A 82 -18.29 40.25 14.17
CA PRO A 82 -19.51 41.04 14.15
C PRO A 82 -19.25 42.38 13.41
N PRO A 83 -20.23 42.88 12.62
CA PRO A 83 -20.09 44.19 12.00
C PRO A 83 -19.90 45.24 13.11
N LEU A 84 -18.79 45.98 13.02
CA LEU A 84 -18.47 47.04 13.97
C LEU A 84 -19.58 48.11 13.95
N PRO A 85 -19.86 48.76 15.10
CA PRO A 85 -20.70 49.94 15.12
C PRO A 85 -20.10 51.00 14.18
N SER A 86 -20.96 51.68 13.42
CA SER A 86 -20.58 52.72 12.47
C SER A 86 -19.72 53.80 13.16
N GLY A 87 -18.40 53.80 12.94
CA GLY A 87 -17.48 54.81 13.47
C GLY A 87 -16.02 54.41 13.72
N THR A 88 -15.64 53.12 13.68
CA THR A 88 -14.25 52.70 13.98
C THR A 88 -13.31 52.79 12.76
N PRO A 89 -12.09 53.35 12.89
CA PRO A 89 -11.16 53.55 11.78
C PRO A 89 -10.53 52.25 11.25
N VAL A 90 -10.46 52.13 9.92
CA VAL A 90 -10.05 50.95 9.13
C VAL A 90 -8.62 50.43 9.45
N SER A 91 -7.75 51.28 10.00
CA SER A 91 -6.36 50.90 10.36
C SER A 91 -6.28 49.84 11.46
N SER A 92 -7.26 49.76 12.37
CA SER A 92 -7.28 48.77 13.45
C SER A 92 -7.69 47.37 12.97
N LEU A 93 -8.25 47.26 11.76
CA LEU A 93 -8.80 46.02 11.20
C LEU A 93 -7.69 45.08 10.71
N MET A 94 -6.66 45.63 10.05
CA MET A 94 -5.54 44.84 9.52
C MET A 94 -4.62 44.30 10.61
N GLU A 95 -4.47 45.01 11.74
CA GLU A 95 -3.64 44.53 12.85
C GLU A 95 -4.31 43.39 13.64
N PHE A 96 -5.63 43.40 13.77
CA PHE A 96 -6.38 42.37 14.47
C PHE A 96 -6.42 41.06 13.67
N GLU A 97 -6.76 41.13 12.37
CA GLU A 97 -6.75 39.98 11.47
C GLU A 97 -5.33 39.38 11.30
N ALA A 98 -4.29 40.22 11.28
CA ALA A 98 -2.90 39.76 11.22
C ALA A 98 -2.45 39.07 12.53
N LYS A 99 -2.92 39.54 13.70
CA LYS A 99 -2.64 38.90 15.00
C LYS A 99 -3.36 37.56 15.13
N GLU A 100 -4.62 37.47 14.72
CA GLU A 100 -5.41 36.24 14.79
C GLU A 100 -4.87 35.17 13.82
N ARG A 101 -4.54 35.54 12.58
CA ARG A 101 -3.86 34.65 11.63
C ARG A 101 -2.48 34.18 12.13
N LYS A 102 -1.72 35.04 12.82
CA LYS A 102 -0.43 34.65 13.45
C LYS A 102 -0.62 33.69 14.63
N ALA A 103 -1.69 33.84 15.41
CA ALA A 103 -2.01 32.96 16.53
C ALA A 103 -2.46 31.57 16.04
N MET A 104 -3.24 31.50 14.96
CA MET A 104 -3.68 30.24 14.35
C MET A 104 -2.52 29.47 13.67
N ASN A 105 -1.64 30.16 12.92
CA ASN A 105 -0.47 29.54 12.28
C ASN A 105 0.62 29.09 13.26
N ARG A 106 0.68 29.64 14.48
CA ARG A 106 1.62 29.20 15.52
C ARG A 106 1.18 27.91 16.21
N ARG A 107 -0.11 27.56 16.16
CA ARG A 107 -0.67 26.33 16.74
C ARG A 107 -0.63 25.12 15.79
N SER A 108 -0.26 25.31 14.52
CA SER A 108 -0.24 24.25 13.49
C SER A 108 1.16 23.69 13.17
N HIS A 109 2.19 24.04 13.93
CA HIS A 109 3.55 23.54 13.70
C HIS A 109 3.84 22.27 14.50
N VAL A 110 3.77 21.12 13.83
CA VAL A 110 4.42 19.88 14.28
C VAL A 110 5.90 19.96 13.89
N PRO A 111 6.87 19.63 14.77
CA PRO A 111 8.28 19.64 14.40
C PRO A 111 8.56 18.51 13.40
N ALA A 112 9.11 18.87 12.24
CA ALA A 112 9.61 17.92 11.26
C ALA A 112 10.81 17.15 11.85
N PHE A 113 10.62 15.87 12.16
CA PHE A 113 11.74 14.98 12.43
C PHE A 113 12.36 14.56 11.10
N ALA A 114 13.63 14.93 10.92
CA ALA A 114 14.44 14.59 9.77
C ALA A 114 14.58 13.07 9.63
N ALA A 115 14.13 12.53 8.50
CA ALA A 115 14.45 11.18 8.06
C ALA A 115 15.91 11.14 7.60
N SER A 116 16.84 10.88 8.52
CA SER A 116 18.24 10.62 8.18
C SER A 116 18.43 9.17 7.74
N THR A 117 18.76 9.02 6.46
CA THR A 117 19.81 8.15 5.89
C THR A 117 19.88 6.69 6.36
N MET A 118 19.37 5.78 5.52
CA MET A 118 19.75 4.35 5.50
C MET A 118 20.33 4.00 4.12
N THR A 119 21.54 4.49 3.86
CA THR A 119 22.45 3.96 2.83
C THR A 119 23.68 3.47 3.57
N GLY A 120 23.80 2.15 3.72
CA GLY A 120 24.92 1.54 4.44
C GLY A 120 24.92 0.03 4.23
N THR A 121 25.53 -0.38 3.12
CA THR A 121 26.02 -1.74 2.91
C THR A 121 27.08 -2.06 3.95
N GLU A 122 26.77 -2.95 4.90
CA GLU A 122 27.67 -3.99 5.43
C GLU A 122 26.95 -4.80 6.51
N VAL A 123 27.14 -6.11 6.47
CA VAL A 123 26.53 -7.09 7.36
C VAL A 123 27.45 -7.31 8.55
N PRO A 124 26.99 -7.13 9.81
CA PRO A 124 27.50 -7.91 10.92
C PRO A 124 26.44 -8.94 11.34
N GLU A 125 26.85 -10.20 11.32
CA GLU A 125 26.08 -11.31 11.87
C GLU A 125 25.80 -11.11 13.37
N LYS A 126 24.61 -11.56 13.79
CA LYS A 126 24.13 -11.68 15.17
C LYS A 126 23.74 -10.38 15.88
N ARG A 127 22.68 -9.74 15.39
CA ARG A 127 21.69 -9.05 16.25
C ARG A 127 20.29 -9.57 15.94
N SER A 128 19.54 -9.90 16.98
CA SER A 128 18.24 -10.57 16.89
C SER A 128 17.23 -9.76 16.08
N LEU A 129 16.58 -10.42 15.13
CA LEU A 129 15.46 -9.92 14.30
C LEU A 129 14.37 -9.17 15.12
N ALA A 130 14.24 -9.48 16.40
CA ALA A 130 13.32 -8.83 17.34
C ALA A 130 13.61 -7.33 17.58
N SER A 131 14.85 -6.83 17.42
CA SER A 131 15.18 -5.44 17.77
C SER A 131 14.71 -4.42 16.72
N HIS A 132 14.57 -4.81 15.45
CA HIS A 132 14.01 -3.94 14.41
C HIS A 132 12.49 -3.91 14.39
N ILE A 133 11.84 -5.01 14.82
CA ILE A 133 10.39 -5.11 14.97
C ILE A 133 9.90 -4.22 16.14
N ALA A 134 10.64 -4.21 17.25
CA ALA A 134 10.35 -3.34 18.39
C ALA A 134 10.53 -1.84 18.07
N SER A 135 11.46 -1.47 17.17
CA SER A 135 11.66 -0.05 16.81
C SER A 135 10.58 0.50 15.87
N GLY A 136 10.02 -0.33 14.97
CA GLY A 136 8.94 0.09 14.07
C GLY A 136 7.60 0.23 14.78
N PHE A 137 7.23 -0.75 15.61
CA PHE A 137 6.05 -0.67 16.47
C PHE A 137 6.19 0.40 17.56
N GLY A 138 7.39 0.54 18.14
CA GLY A 138 7.67 1.59 19.12
C GLY A 138 7.54 3.00 18.53
N SER A 139 7.94 3.18 17.27
CA SER A 139 7.80 4.47 16.56
C SER A 139 6.33 4.77 16.23
N ALA A 140 5.61 3.83 15.61
CA ALA A 140 4.19 4.03 15.28
C ALA A 140 3.32 4.20 16.55
N ALA A 141 3.55 3.38 17.58
CA ALA A 141 2.90 3.54 18.87
C ALA A 141 3.27 4.88 19.53
N ALA A 142 4.53 5.32 19.46
CA ALA A 142 4.93 6.63 19.96
C ALA A 142 4.24 7.78 19.22
N THR A 143 4.03 7.68 17.90
CA THR A 143 3.26 8.68 17.13
C THR A 143 1.79 8.71 17.57
N LEU A 144 1.20 7.54 17.82
CA LEU A 144 -0.18 7.42 18.32
C LEU A 144 -0.32 8.00 19.75
N PHE A 145 0.61 7.67 20.66
CA PHE A 145 0.62 8.16 22.04
C PHE A 145 0.94 9.66 22.15
N ALA A 146 1.79 10.20 21.29
CA ALA A 146 2.08 11.64 21.26
C ALA A 146 0.84 12.46 20.85
N GLY A 147 0.06 11.98 19.86
CA GLY A 147 -1.17 12.64 19.43
C GLY A 147 -2.31 12.58 20.46
N ALA A 148 -2.46 11.44 21.16
CA ALA A 148 -3.46 11.29 22.23
C ALA A 148 -3.23 12.26 23.41
N LYS A 149 -1.97 12.61 23.67
CA LYS A 149 -1.60 13.57 24.73
C LYS A 149 -1.95 15.01 24.35
N GLU A 150 -1.92 15.34 23.06
CA GLU A 150 -2.28 16.66 22.53
C GLU A 150 -3.81 16.89 22.54
N THR A 151 -4.61 15.86 22.24
CA THR A 151 -6.09 15.91 22.37
C THR A 151 -6.57 15.93 23.82
N ALA A 152 -5.86 15.26 24.75
CA ALA A 152 -6.18 15.32 26.19
C ALA A 152 -5.95 16.71 26.81
N LEU A 153 -4.92 17.46 26.36
CA LEU A 153 -4.66 18.82 26.80
C LEU A 153 -5.77 19.80 26.37
N VAL A 154 -6.40 19.58 25.21
CA VAL A 154 -7.56 20.37 24.77
C VAL A 154 -8.77 20.16 25.68
N LYS A 155 -8.99 18.94 26.20
CA LYS A 155 -10.07 18.64 27.17
C LYS A 155 -9.84 19.30 28.53
N GLN A 156 -8.59 19.42 29.00
CA GLN A 156 -8.28 20.03 30.29
C GLN A 156 -8.53 21.55 30.35
N HIS A 157 -8.48 22.23 29.20
CA HIS A 157 -8.81 23.66 29.10
C HIS A 157 -10.31 23.96 29.06
N ALA A 158 -11.17 22.96 28.83
CA ALA A 158 -12.63 23.15 28.76
C ALA A 158 -13.31 23.13 30.14
N ALA A 159 -12.72 22.48 31.15
CA ALA A 159 -13.31 22.35 32.49
C ALA A 159 -13.08 23.57 33.40
N ALA A 160 -12.14 24.47 33.05
CA ALA A 160 -11.84 25.67 33.85
C ALA A 160 -12.75 26.88 33.53
N ALA A 161 -13.79 26.69 32.69
CA ALA A 161 -14.52 27.78 32.03
C ALA A 161 -15.83 28.21 32.73
N GLU A 162 -16.23 27.61 33.85
CA GLU A 162 -17.57 27.87 34.42
C GLU A 162 -17.74 29.26 35.06
N GLU A 163 -16.67 29.95 35.49
CA GLU A 163 -16.76 31.34 36.01
C GLU A 163 -16.53 32.44 34.95
N GLU A 164 -16.03 32.10 33.75
CA GLU A 164 -15.76 33.04 32.64
C GLU A 164 -16.91 33.12 31.61
N ASP A 165 -17.87 32.18 31.69
CA ASP A 165 -18.86 31.87 30.65
C ASP A 165 -19.95 32.95 30.45
N VAL A 166 -20.30 33.71 31.50
CA VAL A 166 -21.24 34.83 31.39
C VAL A 166 -20.60 36.02 30.68
N ALA A 167 -19.29 36.22 30.83
CA ALA A 167 -18.56 37.32 30.20
C ALA A 167 -18.36 37.08 28.70
N ASP A 168 -18.11 35.83 28.29
CA ASP A 168 -17.88 35.47 26.89
C ASP A 168 -19.19 35.34 26.08
N ALA A 169 -20.29 34.87 26.69
CA ALA A 169 -21.62 34.93 26.07
C ALA A 169 -22.08 36.38 25.78
N LEU A 170 -21.73 37.33 26.68
CA LEU A 170 -21.94 38.77 26.48
C LEU A 170 -21.08 39.33 25.35
N ARG A 171 -19.86 38.80 25.17
CA ARG A 171 -18.93 39.19 24.10
C ARG A 171 -19.41 38.73 22.73
N ASP A 172 -19.99 37.53 22.66
CA ASP A 172 -20.49 36.92 21.43
C ASP A 172 -21.90 37.33 21.06
N GLY A 173 -22.72 37.77 22.01
CA GLY A 173 -24.08 38.26 21.74
C GLY A 173 -25.09 37.15 21.40
N SER A 174 -24.80 35.88 21.68
CA SER A 174 -25.71 34.75 21.42
C SER A 174 -25.35 33.53 22.28
N SER A 175 -26.35 32.92 22.91
CA SER A 175 -26.20 31.65 23.65
C SER A 175 -25.98 30.44 22.73
N LEU A 176 -26.19 30.57 21.42
CA LEU A 176 -25.95 29.53 20.42
C LEU A 176 -24.52 29.50 19.88
N ARG A 177 -23.81 30.64 19.93
CA ARG A 177 -22.46 30.76 19.36
C ARG A 177 -21.42 29.87 20.06
N PRO A 178 -21.36 29.80 21.40
CA PRO A 178 -20.44 28.90 22.09
C PRO A 178 -20.64 27.43 21.69
N VAL A 179 -21.89 26.96 21.69
CA VAL A 179 -22.26 25.59 21.26
C VAL A 179 -21.82 25.33 19.81
N THR A 180 -22.07 26.29 18.91
CA THR A 180 -21.68 26.16 17.50
C THR A 180 -20.16 26.10 17.33
N ARG A 181 -19.39 26.89 18.09
CA ARG A 181 -17.92 26.83 18.08
C ARG A 181 -17.40 25.50 18.58
N MET A 182 -17.94 24.99 19.69
CA MET A 182 -17.58 23.67 20.19
C MET A 182 -17.82 22.58 19.15
N LEU A 183 -18.97 22.61 18.46
CA LEU A 183 -19.25 21.69 17.35
C LEU A 183 -18.22 21.79 16.23
N VAL A 184 -17.85 23.01 15.82
CA VAL A 184 -16.82 23.26 14.79
C VAL A 184 -15.45 22.74 15.24
N ASP A 185 -15.09 22.91 16.50
CA ASP A 185 -13.82 22.43 17.06
C ASP A 185 -13.78 20.90 17.13
N GLN A 186 -14.89 20.24 17.45
CA GLN A 186 -15.00 18.78 17.42
C GLN A 186 -14.84 18.23 15.99
N ILE A 187 -15.52 18.84 15.01
CA ILE A 187 -15.40 18.47 13.59
C ILE A 187 -13.95 18.67 13.09
N SER A 188 -13.32 19.78 13.48
CA SER A 188 -11.93 20.07 13.14
C SER A 188 -10.95 19.08 13.79
N SER A 189 -11.26 18.61 15.01
CA SER A 189 -10.47 17.58 15.70
C SER A 189 -10.60 16.22 15.00
N MET A 190 -11.80 15.86 14.57
CA MET A 190 -12.06 14.64 13.79
C MET A 190 -11.28 14.63 12.47
N SER A 191 -11.23 15.76 11.75
CA SER A 191 -10.38 15.93 10.56
C SER A 191 -8.92 15.59 10.82
N ARG A 192 -8.36 16.05 11.95
CA ARG A 192 -6.96 15.74 12.34
C ARG A 192 -6.75 14.26 12.66
N ILE A 193 -7.75 13.58 13.23
CA ILE A 193 -7.71 12.13 13.47
C ILE A 193 -7.60 11.39 12.13
N HIS A 194 -8.48 11.69 11.17
CA HIS A 194 -8.44 11.07 9.83
C HIS A 194 -7.10 11.32 9.14
N ARG A 195 -6.57 12.55 9.19
CA ARG A 195 -5.27 12.87 8.60
C ARG A 195 -4.12 12.05 9.22
N ARG A 196 -4.07 11.99 10.56
CA ARG A 196 -3.06 11.22 11.29
C ARG A 196 -3.20 9.72 11.05
N HIS A 197 -4.43 9.22 10.88
CA HIS A 197 -4.68 7.83 10.50
C HIS A 197 -4.11 7.52 9.13
N ALA A 198 -4.34 8.37 8.12
CA ALA A 198 -3.74 8.25 6.79
C ALA A 198 -2.20 8.22 6.83
N ASP A 199 -1.59 9.14 7.59
CA ASP A 199 -0.12 9.19 7.75
C ASP A 199 0.41 7.92 8.45
N THR A 200 -0.32 7.41 9.45
CA THR A 200 0.05 6.17 10.17
C THR A 200 -0.06 4.94 9.26
N LEU A 201 -1.13 4.81 8.48
CA LEU A 201 -1.29 3.74 7.48
C LEU A 201 -0.16 3.77 6.44
N THR A 202 0.24 4.97 6.02
CA THR A 202 1.37 5.15 5.11
C THR A 202 2.65 4.58 5.70
N LEU A 203 2.99 4.98 6.92
CA LEU A 203 4.25 4.62 7.57
C LEU A 203 4.29 3.15 8.03
N ALA A 204 3.20 2.65 8.63
CA ALA A 204 3.16 1.34 9.28
C ALA A 204 2.77 0.20 8.34
N VAL A 205 2.10 0.50 7.22
CA VAL A 205 1.56 -0.53 6.31
C VAL A 205 2.08 -0.35 4.89
N ALA A 206 1.88 0.81 4.28
CA ALA A 206 2.20 1.00 2.86
C ALA A 206 3.71 0.99 2.58
N SER A 207 4.52 1.73 3.36
CA SER A 207 5.97 1.79 3.16
C SER A 207 6.66 0.43 3.35
N PRO A 208 6.39 -0.36 4.41
CA PRO A 208 6.99 -1.69 4.57
C PRO A 208 6.62 -2.66 3.44
N LEU A 209 5.34 -2.70 3.01
CA LEU A 209 4.91 -3.54 1.89
C LEU A 209 5.61 -3.13 0.59
N GLN A 210 5.69 -1.83 0.30
CA GLN A 210 6.36 -1.34 -0.90
C GLN A 210 7.84 -1.71 -0.92
N ALA A 211 8.56 -1.49 0.19
CA ALA A 211 9.97 -1.84 0.31
C ALA A 211 10.19 -3.35 0.10
N PHE A 212 9.33 -4.18 0.70
CA PHE A 212 9.36 -5.63 0.51
C PHE A 212 9.20 -6.02 -0.97
N ILE A 213 8.19 -5.47 -1.67
CA ILE A 213 7.90 -5.78 -3.07
C ILE A 213 9.09 -5.44 -3.97
N GLU A 214 9.64 -4.23 -3.85
CA GLU A 214 10.73 -3.75 -4.69
C GLU A 214 12.02 -4.56 -4.47
N GLN A 215 12.39 -4.82 -3.21
CA GLN A 215 13.60 -5.56 -2.87
C GLN A 215 13.55 -7.01 -3.36
N ASN A 216 12.43 -7.71 -3.11
CA ASN A 216 12.31 -9.13 -3.46
C ASN A 216 12.19 -9.31 -4.98
N ARG A 217 11.48 -8.42 -5.69
CA ARG A 217 11.44 -8.42 -7.16
C ARG A 217 12.84 -8.33 -7.77
N ARG A 218 13.64 -7.35 -7.33
CA ARG A 218 15.02 -7.15 -7.84
C ARG A 218 15.89 -8.37 -7.56
N THR A 219 15.85 -8.87 -6.33
CA THR A 219 16.70 -9.99 -5.88
C THR A 219 16.37 -11.29 -6.61
N MET A 220 15.08 -11.64 -6.72
CA MET A 220 14.66 -12.89 -7.33
C MET A 220 14.83 -12.89 -8.85
N ASN A 221 14.58 -11.76 -9.53
CA ASN A 221 14.83 -11.63 -10.96
C ASN A 221 16.31 -11.78 -11.30
N LYS A 222 17.20 -11.17 -10.50
CA LYS A 222 18.66 -11.33 -10.67
C LYS A 222 19.07 -12.80 -10.55
N LYS A 223 18.66 -13.48 -9.47
CA LYS A 223 19.00 -14.90 -9.24
C LYS A 223 18.45 -15.81 -10.32
N LYS A 224 17.22 -15.55 -10.80
CA LYS A 224 16.65 -16.28 -11.92
C LYS A 224 17.47 -16.10 -13.19
N ALA A 225 17.88 -14.87 -13.51
CA ALA A 225 18.70 -14.60 -14.68
C ALA A 225 20.07 -15.31 -14.62
N GLU A 226 20.67 -15.42 -13.44
CA GLU A 226 21.90 -16.21 -13.23
C GLU A 226 21.69 -17.69 -13.56
N VAL A 227 20.61 -18.30 -13.07
CA VAL A 227 20.25 -19.70 -13.39
C VAL A 227 20.02 -19.88 -14.89
N ASP A 228 19.22 -19.02 -15.51
CA ASP A 228 18.88 -19.10 -16.93
C ASP A 228 20.14 -18.96 -17.81
N ALA A 229 21.05 -18.04 -17.47
CA ALA A 229 22.30 -17.83 -18.21
C ALA A 229 23.27 -19.03 -18.09
N HIS A 230 23.35 -19.67 -16.92
CA HIS A 230 24.17 -20.88 -16.74
C HIS A 230 23.56 -22.11 -17.43
N CYS A 231 22.23 -22.24 -17.42
CA CYS A 231 21.53 -23.31 -18.12
C CYS A 231 21.75 -23.22 -19.64
N GLN A 232 21.62 -22.03 -20.23
CA GLN A 232 21.87 -21.81 -21.65
C GLN A 232 23.32 -22.12 -22.04
N ARG A 233 24.29 -21.69 -21.22
CA ARG A 233 25.71 -22.02 -21.43
C ARG A 233 25.98 -23.53 -21.38
N LEU A 234 25.38 -24.24 -20.41
CA LEU A 234 25.53 -25.68 -20.30
C LEU A 234 24.94 -26.41 -21.52
N GLN A 235 23.80 -25.96 -22.04
CA GLN A 235 23.19 -26.53 -23.25
C GLN A 235 24.09 -26.36 -24.49
N ALA A 236 24.71 -25.18 -24.65
CA ALA A 236 25.67 -24.94 -25.73
C ALA A 236 26.90 -25.85 -25.61
N LEU A 237 27.44 -26.01 -24.39
CA LEU A 237 28.57 -26.92 -24.12
C LEU A 237 28.21 -28.38 -24.36
N ALA A 238 26.99 -28.81 -24.05
CA ALA A 238 26.53 -30.18 -24.29
C ALA A 238 26.49 -30.51 -25.79
N ALA A 239 26.02 -29.59 -26.63
CA ALA A 239 26.05 -29.76 -28.09
C ALA A 239 27.49 -29.85 -28.64
N ASP A 240 28.38 -29.02 -28.11
CA ASP A 240 29.79 -28.96 -28.48
C ASP A 240 30.57 -30.24 -28.04
N ILE A 241 30.23 -30.79 -26.88
CA ILE A 241 30.73 -32.10 -26.41
C ILE A 241 30.34 -33.22 -27.38
N GLU A 242 29.09 -33.27 -27.85
CA GLU A 242 28.66 -34.31 -28.80
C GLU A 242 29.36 -34.20 -30.16
N VAL A 243 29.72 -32.98 -30.59
CA VAL A 243 30.55 -32.77 -31.79
C VAL A 243 31.96 -33.32 -31.58
N ARG A 244 32.62 -32.97 -30.47
CA ARG A 244 33.98 -33.45 -30.17
C ARG A 244 34.03 -34.95 -29.91
N LYS A 245 33.01 -35.52 -29.28
CA LYS A 245 32.85 -36.97 -29.10
C LYS A 245 32.84 -37.69 -30.43
N ARG A 246 32.05 -37.21 -31.40
CA ARG A 246 32.02 -37.78 -32.76
C ARG A 246 33.39 -37.72 -33.44
N ALA A 247 34.06 -36.58 -33.37
CA ALA A 247 35.40 -36.42 -33.93
C ALA A 247 36.42 -37.37 -33.27
N TYR A 248 36.38 -37.52 -31.95
CA TYR A 248 37.22 -38.44 -31.20
C TYR A 248 36.99 -39.90 -31.62
N MET A 249 35.72 -40.33 -31.71
CA MET A 249 35.37 -41.69 -32.12
C MET A 249 35.83 -42.00 -33.55
N GLU A 250 35.69 -41.05 -34.47
CA GLU A 250 36.15 -41.19 -35.86
C GLU A 250 37.68 -41.30 -35.94
N LYS A 251 38.41 -40.40 -35.27
CA LYS A 251 39.88 -40.39 -35.27
C LYS A 251 40.47 -41.61 -34.55
N SER A 252 39.83 -42.08 -33.48
CA SER A 252 40.26 -43.30 -32.77
C SER A 252 40.10 -44.53 -33.65
N LYS A 253 38.98 -44.64 -34.39
CA LYS A 253 38.78 -45.73 -35.34
C LYS A 253 39.85 -45.73 -36.44
N ILE A 254 40.18 -44.56 -37.00
CA ILE A 254 41.25 -44.42 -37.99
C ILE A 254 42.61 -44.86 -37.39
N ALA A 255 42.91 -44.46 -36.16
CA ALA A 255 44.14 -44.85 -35.48
C ALA A 255 44.22 -46.36 -35.26
N GLU A 256 43.15 -47.00 -34.81
CA GLU A 256 43.08 -48.47 -34.64
C GLU A 256 43.28 -49.21 -35.97
N ASP A 257 42.62 -48.76 -37.04
CA ASP A 257 42.74 -49.33 -38.37
C ASP A 257 44.19 -49.22 -38.89
N GLU A 258 44.85 -48.07 -38.70
CA GLU A 258 46.24 -47.86 -39.12
C GLU A 258 47.26 -48.62 -38.27
N VAL A 259 47.04 -48.74 -36.96
CA VAL A 259 47.88 -49.57 -36.07
C VAL A 259 47.76 -51.04 -36.46
N LYS A 260 46.54 -51.51 -36.78
CA LYS A 260 46.31 -52.88 -37.27
C LYS A 260 47.04 -53.11 -38.59
N LYS A 261 46.92 -52.19 -39.56
CA LYS A 261 47.68 -52.24 -40.83
C LYS A 261 49.18 -52.27 -40.59
N PHE A 262 49.71 -51.44 -39.69
CA PHE A 262 51.13 -51.44 -39.39
C PHE A 262 51.62 -52.76 -38.78
N ARG A 263 50.85 -53.34 -37.85
CA ARG A 263 51.16 -54.64 -37.23
C ARG A 263 51.12 -55.78 -38.24
N ASP A 264 50.08 -55.83 -39.07
CA ASP A 264 49.93 -56.85 -40.10
C ASP A 264 51.02 -56.70 -41.18
N ASP A 265 51.42 -55.47 -41.54
CA ASP A 265 52.51 -55.21 -42.48
C ASP A 265 53.87 -55.63 -41.90
N ALA A 266 54.12 -55.34 -40.61
CA ALA A 266 55.34 -55.79 -39.93
C ALA A 266 55.44 -57.33 -39.89
N SER A 267 54.35 -58.02 -39.54
CA SER A 267 54.29 -59.49 -39.55
C SER A 267 54.51 -60.07 -40.95
N LYS A 268 53.90 -59.48 -41.98
CA LYS A 268 54.05 -59.94 -43.36
C LYS A 268 55.42 -59.63 -43.96
N ARG A 269 56.06 -58.49 -43.60
CA ARG A 269 57.46 -58.19 -43.97
C ARG A 269 58.43 -59.22 -43.38
N ALA A 270 58.24 -59.60 -42.13
CA ALA A 270 59.06 -60.65 -41.50
C ALA A 270 58.92 -61.98 -42.25
N ALA A 271 57.71 -62.35 -42.67
CA ALA A 271 57.47 -63.54 -43.49
C ALA A 271 58.06 -63.43 -44.91
N ALA A 272 57.99 -62.25 -45.54
CA ALA A 272 58.54 -62.01 -46.89
C ALA A 272 60.07 -62.05 -46.91
N ALA A 273 60.74 -61.49 -45.89
CA ALA A 273 62.18 -61.58 -45.73
C ALA A 273 62.67 -63.04 -45.55
N ALA A 274 61.80 -63.91 -45.01
CA ALA A 274 62.09 -65.32 -44.80
C ALA A 274 61.81 -66.21 -46.03
N ARG A 275 61.39 -65.68 -47.19
CA ARG A 275 61.14 -66.44 -48.43
C ARG A 275 62.41 -66.55 -49.30
N PRO A 276 63.12 -67.70 -49.34
CA PRO A 276 64.26 -67.90 -50.23
C PRO A 276 63.77 -68.65 -51.48
N GLY A 277 63.77 -67.99 -52.64
CA GLY A 277 63.45 -68.65 -53.90
C GLY A 277 63.45 -67.71 -55.11
N PRO A 278 63.82 -68.22 -56.31
CA PRO A 278 63.76 -67.48 -57.56
C PRO A 278 62.31 -67.12 -57.94
N ILE A 279 62.11 -65.99 -58.59
CA ILE A 279 60.79 -65.44 -58.93
C ILE A 279 60.45 -65.82 -60.36
N ALA A 280 59.34 -66.52 -60.57
CA ALA A 280 58.86 -66.82 -61.92
C ALA A 280 58.18 -65.58 -62.52
N VAL A 281 58.69 -65.12 -63.67
CA VAL A 281 58.15 -64.02 -64.47
C VAL A 281 57.92 -64.55 -65.89
N GLY A 282 56.69 -64.98 -66.18
CA GLY A 282 56.39 -65.71 -67.43
C GLY A 282 57.24 -66.99 -67.53
N SER A 283 58.09 -67.07 -68.56
CA SER A 283 59.01 -68.21 -68.79
C SER A 283 60.40 -68.04 -68.18
N ARG A 284 60.67 -66.96 -67.45
CA ARG A 284 61.99 -66.64 -66.86
C ARG A 284 61.97 -66.72 -65.35
N TYR A 285 63.08 -67.13 -64.76
CA TYR A 285 63.33 -67.04 -63.33
C TYR A 285 64.24 -65.85 -63.05
N MET A 286 63.81 -64.95 -62.18
CA MET A 286 64.60 -63.82 -61.71
C MET A 286 65.19 -64.12 -60.33
N GLU A 287 66.46 -63.77 -60.15
CA GLU A 287 67.06 -63.75 -58.83
C GLU A 287 66.59 -62.53 -58.01
N VAL A 288 66.69 -62.62 -56.68
CA VAL A 288 66.25 -61.56 -55.77
C VAL A 288 67.01 -60.25 -56.03
N GLY A 289 68.30 -60.32 -56.37
CA GLY A 289 69.11 -59.15 -56.73
C GLY A 289 68.64 -58.47 -58.02
N GLU A 290 68.24 -59.26 -59.03
CA GLU A 290 67.70 -58.75 -60.29
C GLU A 290 66.35 -58.03 -60.07
N LEU A 291 65.51 -58.54 -59.15
CA LEU A 291 64.25 -57.88 -58.79
C LEU A 291 64.48 -56.52 -58.12
N HIS A 292 65.44 -56.44 -57.19
CA HIS A 292 65.79 -55.16 -56.56
C HIS A 292 66.31 -54.15 -57.59
N GLY A 293 67.15 -54.58 -58.53
CA GLY A 293 67.60 -53.75 -59.65
C GLY A 293 66.45 -53.25 -60.52
N LEU A 294 65.49 -54.14 -60.84
CA LEU A 294 64.28 -53.78 -61.59
C LEU A 294 63.43 -52.75 -60.85
N VAL A 295 63.20 -52.93 -59.54
CA VAL A 295 62.39 -51.99 -58.75
C VAL A 295 63.06 -50.62 -58.63
N SER A 296 64.38 -50.55 -58.44
CA SER A 296 65.11 -49.28 -58.41
C SER A 296 64.97 -48.50 -59.73
N GLN A 297 64.91 -49.22 -60.86
CA GLN A 297 64.68 -48.58 -62.15
C GLN A 297 63.20 -48.19 -62.32
N LEU A 298 62.25 -49.04 -61.92
CA LEU A 298 60.82 -48.70 -61.93
C LEU A 298 60.50 -47.47 -61.07
N GLN A 299 61.23 -47.26 -59.97
CA GLN A 299 61.08 -46.07 -59.13
C GLN A 299 61.41 -44.76 -59.87
N GLN A 300 62.27 -44.80 -60.89
CA GLN A 300 62.59 -43.64 -61.73
C GLN A 300 61.60 -43.47 -62.89
N ASP A 301 61.06 -44.59 -63.39
CA ASP A 301 60.22 -44.63 -64.59
C ASP A 301 58.72 -44.37 -64.31
N VAL A 302 58.24 -44.71 -63.11
CA VAL A 302 56.82 -44.61 -62.74
C VAL A 302 56.42 -43.17 -62.41
N ARG A 303 55.29 -42.73 -62.97
CA ARG A 303 54.75 -41.39 -62.73
C ARG A 303 54.19 -41.27 -61.31
N THR A 304 54.88 -40.53 -60.45
CA THR A 304 54.42 -40.24 -59.09
C THR A 304 53.50 -39.03 -59.02
N ARG A 305 52.61 -39.01 -58.03
CA ARG A 305 51.64 -37.95 -57.70
C ARG A 305 51.42 -37.89 -56.18
N SER A 306 50.94 -36.76 -55.68
CA SER A 306 50.56 -36.65 -54.27
C SER A 306 49.12 -37.10 -54.05
N ILE A 307 48.86 -37.88 -53.01
CA ILE A 307 47.55 -38.51 -52.74
C ILE A 307 47.10 -38.17 -51.32
N THR A 308 45.93 -37.53 -51.22
CA THR A 308 45.33 -37.13 -49.94
C THR A 308 44.46 -38.25 -49.39
N THR A 309 44.67 -38.58 -48.12
CA THR A 309 43.90 -39.58 -47.37
C THR A 309 43.37 -38.98 -46.06
N PRO A 310 42.45 -39.66 -45.35
CA PRO A 310 41.98 -39.22 -44.02
C PRO A 310 43.10 -39.06 -42.98
N VAL A 311 44.23 -39.76 -43.17
CA VAL A 311 45.41 -39.69 -42.29
C VAL A 311 46.36 -38.57 -42.73
N GLY A 312 46.39 -38.22 -44.01
CA GLY A 312 47.19 -37.11 -44.53
C GLY A 312 47.60 -37.26 -45.99
N LEU A 313 48.51 -36.38 -46.42
CA LEU A 313 49.03 -36.35 -47.77
C LEU A 313 50.25 -37.28 -47.90
N PHE A 314 50.19 -38.22 -48.82
CA PHE A 314 51.33 -39.03 -49.25
C PHE A 314 51.96 -38.38 -50.49
N ASP A 315 53.28 -38.28 -50.51
CA ASP A 315 54.03 -37.77 -51.66
C ASP A 315 54.83 -38.90 -52.31
N GLY A 316 55.08 -38.80 -53.62
CA GLY A 316 55.77 -39.88 -54.34
C GLY A 316 54.95 -41.18 -54.49
N ALA A 317 53.62 -41.11 -54.40
CA ALA A 317 52.74 -42.26 -54.60
C ALA A 317 52.37 -42.41 -56.09
N PHE A 318 51.98 -43.59 -56.54
CA PHE A 318 51.59 -43.86 -57.93
C PHE A 318 50.37 -44.78 -57.98
N ILE A 319 49.62 -44.80 -59.08
CA ILE A 319 48.49 -45.73 -59.22
C ILE A 319 49.02 -47.06 -59.77
N GLY A 320 48.46 -48.18 -59.32
CA GLY A 320 48.90 -49.51 -59.76
C GLY A 320 48.88 -49.72 -61.28
N SER A 321 47.96 -49.10 -62.02
CA SER A 321 47.95 -49.10 -63.50
C SER A 321 49.24 -48.53 -64.09
N ASP A 322 49.76 -47.44 -63.51
CA ASP A 322 50.99 -46.79 -63.98
C ASP A 322 52.20 -47.71 -63.79
N LEU A 323 52.21 -48.51 -62.72
CA LEU A 323 53.26 -49.50 -62.47
C LEU A 323 53.21 -50.64 -63.50
N VAL A 324 52.02 -51.15 -63.81
CA VAL A 324 51.83 -52.19 -64.83
C VAL A 324 52.28 -51.70 -66.21
N ASP A 325 51.95 -50.46 -66.56
CA ASP A 325 52.36 -49.86 -67.82
C ASP A 325 53.89 -49.67 -67.89
N SER A 326 54.53 -49.23 -66.81
CA SER A 326 56.00 -49.13 -66.73
C SER A 326 56.70 -50.49 -66.84
N VAL A 327 56.14 -51.55 -66.25
CA VAL A 327 56.64 -52.92 -66.40
C VAL A 327 56.53 -53.39 -67.85
N ARG A 328 55.38 -53.19 -68.50
CA ARG A 328 55.14 -53.59 -69.89
C ARG A 328 55.99 -52.80 -70.89
N LYS A 329 56.27 -51.52 -70.62
CA LYS A 329 57.17 -50.71 -71.44
C LYS A 329 58.60 -51.29 -71.45
N ARG A 330 59.03 -51.87 -70.33
CA ARG A 330 60.35 -52.48 -70.18
C ARG A 330 60.42 -53.91 -70.74
N PHE A 331 59.30 -54.64 -70.67
CA PHE A 331 59.16 -55.98 -71.23
C PHE A 331 57.99 -56.03 -72.23
N PRO A 332 58.17 -55.55 -73.47
CA PRO A 332 57.08 -55.43 -74.45
C PRO A 332 56.42 -56.76 -74.82
N ALA A 333 57.17 -57.86 -74.68
CA ALA A 333 56.71 -59.23 -74.95
C ALA A 333 55.95 -59.88 -73.77
N LEU A 334 55.84 -59.20 -72.63
CA LEU A 334 55.20 -59.74 -71.43
C LEU A 334 53.67 -59.52 -71.48
N PRO A 335 52.85 -60.59 -71.36
CA PRO A 335 51.39 -60.46 -71.23
C PRO A 335 50.99 -59.58 -70.04
N VAL A 336 49.84 -58.90 -70.15
CA VAL A 336 49.30 -58.05 -69.07
C VAL A 336 49.08 -58.84 -67.77
N ALA A 337 48.67 -60.10 -67.88
CA ALA A 337 48.50 -61.00 -66.74
C ALA A 337 49.82 -61.24 -66.00
N ASP A 338 50.91 -61.47 -66.74
CA ASP A 338 52.23 -61.73 -66.18
C ASP A 338 52.87 -60.45 -65.60
N ALA A 339 52.62 -59.29 -66.24
CA ALA A 339 53.02 -57.99 -65.68
C ALA A 339 52.32 -57.71 -64.34
N ARG A 340 51.03 -58.06 -64.23
CA ARG A 340 50.27 -57.97 -62.98
C ARG A 340 50.80 -58.97 -61.94
N ALA A 341 51.11 -60.19 -62.33
CA ALA A 341 51.72 -61.19 -61.44
C ALA A 341 53.08 -60.74 -60.89
N LEU A 342 53.90 -60.09 -61.74
CA LEU A 342 55.15 -59.47 -61.30
C LEU A 342 54.91 -58.33 -60.28
N CYS A 343 53.92 -57.47 -60.53
CA CYS A 343 53.54 -56.42 -59.57
C CYS A 343 53.00 -57.00 -58.26
N SER A 344 52.24 -58.10 -58.33
CA SER A 344 51.84 -58.88 -57.15
C SER A 344 53.03 -59.41 -56.38
N GLU A 345 54.10 -59.88 -57.06
CA GLU A 345 55.31 -60.31 -56.37
C GLU A 345 56.13 -59.15 -55.76
N ILE A 346 56.18 -58.00 -56.43
CA ILE A 346 56.78 -56.77 -55.88
C ILE A 346 56.02 -56.35 -54.59
N LEU A 347 54.69 -56.47 -54.59
CA LEU A 347 53.85 -56.21 -53.42
C LEU A 347 54.03 -57.28 -52.33
N SER A 348 54.08 -58.56 -52.70
CA SER A 348 54.26 -59.69 -51.77
C SER A 348 55.59 -59.59 -51.01
N ARG A 349 56.64 -59.14 -51.71
CA ARG A 349 57.99 -58.91 -51.16
C ARG A 349 58.15 -57.54 -50.48
N ARG A 350 57.07 -56.75 -50.40
CA ARG A 350 57.01 -55.47 -49.67
C ARG A 350 57.97 -54.39 -50.17
N LEU A 351 58.27 -54.44 -51.47
CA LEU A 351 59.01 -53.39 -52.17
C LEU A 351 58.12 -52.19 -52.52
N ILE A 352 56.79 -52.40 -52.50
CA ILE A 352 55.76 -51.36 -52.54
C ILE A 352 54.75 -51.59 -51.41
N SER A 353 54.11 -50.53 -50.93
CA SER A 353 53.04 -50.57 -49.93
C SER A 353 51.81 -49.85 -50.46
N SER A 354 50.61 -50.37 -50.17
CA SER A 354 49.37 -49.65 -50.49
C SER A 354 49.21 -48.43 -49.58
N VAL A 355 48.80 -47.31 -50.18
CA VAL A 355 48.57 -46.04 -49.48
C VAL A 355 47.13 -45.93 -48.97
N VAL A 356 46.21 -46.59 -49.66
CA VAL A 356 44.77 -46.59 -49.35
C VAL A 356 44.26 -48.03 -49.31
N GLY A 357 43.27 -48.29 -48.44
CA GLY A 357 42.68 -49.62 -48.27
C GLY A 357 43.37 -50.48 -47.21
N GLY A 358 42.88 -51.69 -47.02
CA GLY A 358 43.52 -52.70 -46.17
C GLY A 358 44.75 -53.31 -46.87
N ILE A 359 45.46 -54.19 -46.17
CA ILE A 359 46.50 -54.98 -46.79
C ILE A 359 45.84 -56.05 -47.67
N THR A 360 45.65 -55.75 -48.95
CA THR A 360 45.23 -56.75 -49.94
C THR A 360 46.38 -57.72 -50.21
N PRO A 361 46.11 -59.04 -50.29
CA PRO A 361 47.13 -60.01 -50.70
C PRO A 361 47.48 -59.86 -52.17
N ASP A 362 46.54 -59.36 -52.98
CA ASP A 362 46.68 -59.23 -54.43
C ASP A 362 46.89 -57.78 -54.85
N PHE A 363 47.65 -57.61 -55.92
CA PHE A 363 47.90 -56.31 -56.53
C PHE A 363 46.68 -55.84 -57.34
N GLU A 364 46.17 -54.66 -57.00
CA GLU A 364 45.04 -54.04 -57.66
C GLU A 364 45.48 -52.78 -58.43
N PRO A 365 45.31 -52.73 -59.77
CA PRO A 365 45.74 -51.58 -60.56
C PRO A 365 45.04 -50.26 -60.20
N ALA A 366 43.86 -50.32 -59.58
CA ALA A 366 43.09 -49.13 -59.22
C ALA A 366 43.55 -48.48 -57.90
N ILE A 367 44.36 -49.17 -57.09
CA ILE A 367 44.79 -48.71 -55.77
C ILE A 367 46.10 -47.92 -55.90
N PRO A 368 46.29 -46.87 -55.08
CA PRO A 368 47.56 -46.17 -55.00
C PRO A 368 48.60 -46.88 -54.12
N TYR A 369 49.84 -46.89 -54.59
CA TYR A 369 51.00 -47.49 -53.92
C TYR A 369 52.14 -46.49 -53.76
N GLN A 370 53.06 -46.78 -52.84
CA GLN A 370 54.32 -46.07 -52.67
C GLN A 370 55.46 -47.08 -52.59
N PHE A 371 56.62 -46.75 -53.15
CA PHE A 371 57.81 -47.61 -53.03
C PHE A 371 58.29 -47.63 -51.57
N GLY A 372 58.68 -48.81 -51.09
CA GLY A 372 59.12 -49.02 -49.71
C GLY A 372 57.96 -48.97 -48.70
N ARG A 373 58.22 -48.39 -47.52
CA ARG A 373 57.19 -48.17 -46.49
C ARG A 373 56.35 -46.96 -46.86
N ALA A 374 55.04 -47.08 -46.63
CA ALA A 374 54.14 -45.95 -46.76
C ALA A 374 54.54 -44.85 -45.75
N LEU A 375 54.86 -43.67 -46.26
CA LEU A 375 55.29 -42.49 -45.51
C LEU A 375 54.51 -41.27 -45.98
N LEU A 376 54.05 -40.48 -45.01
CA LEU A 376 53.41 -39.20 -45.29
C LEU A 376 54.43 -38.20 -45.85
N LYS A 377 53.96 -37.12 -46.47
CA LYS A 377 54.81 -36.01 -46.93
C LYS A 377 55.62 -35.38 -45.78
N THR A 378 55.13 -35.48 -44.55
CA THR A 378 55.83 -35.03 -43.33
C THR A 378 56.99 -35.94 -42.92
N GLY A 379 57.16 -37.10 -43.56
CA GLY A 379 58.14 -38.12 -43.17
C GLY A 379 57.69 -39.02 -42.02
N GLU A 380 56.50 -38.77 -41.45
CA GLU A 380 55.93 -39.59 -40.37
C GLU A 380 55.21 -40.83 -40.90
N PHE A 381 55.19 -41.90 -40.10
CA PHE A 381 54.38 -43.08 -40.42
C PHE A 381 52.89 -42.78 -40.21
N PRO A 382 52.00 -43.32 -41.07
CA PRO A 382 50.55 -43.10 -40.97
C PRO A 382 49.96 -43.47 -39.60
N HIS A 383 50.35 -44.61 -39.02
CA HIS A 383 49.88 -45.06 -37.70
C HIS A 383 50.30 -44.11 -36.57
N ALA A 384 51.51 -43.55 -36.64
CA ALA A 384 52.04 -42.63 -35.63
C ALA A 384 51.29 -41.29 -35.67
N LYS A 385 51.05 -40.75 -36.88
CA LYS A 385 50.25 -39.54 -37.05
C LYS A 385 48.80 -39.76 -36.62
N ALA A 386 48.15 -40.84 -37.07
CA ALA A 386 46.77 -41.14 -36.68
C ALA A 386 46.61 -41.27 -35.16
N SER A 387 47.59 -41.89 -34.48
CA SER A 387 47.61 -41.99 -33.03
C SER A 387 47.77 -40.63 -32.34
N ARG A 388 48.63 -39.75 -32.87
CA ARG A 388 48.80 -38.38 -32.38
C ARG A 388 47.52 -37.56 -32.56
N ASP A 389 46.95 -37.56 -33.77
CA ASP A 389 45.70 -36.84 -34.07
C ASP A 389 44.55 -37.32 -33.15
N ALA A 390 44.46 -38.62 -32.88
CA ALA A 390 43.48 -39.17 -31.93
C ALA A 390 43.74 -38.73 -30.47
N ALA A 391 45.00 -38.63 -30.06
CA ALA A 391 45.39 -38.13 -28.74
C ALA A 391 45.09 -36.63 -28.59
N ASP A 392 45.33 -35.83 -29.62
CA ASP A 392 45.05 -34.39 -29.64
C ASP A 392 43.53 -34.14 -29.51
N VAL A 393 42.72 -34.81 -30.32
CA VAL A 393 41.25 -34.69 -30.26
C VAL A 393 40.68 -35.24 -28.94
N ARG A 394 41.32 -36.26 -28.35
CA ARG A 394 40.97 -36.73 -27.00
C ARG A 394 41.22 -35.64 -25.95
N ALA A 395 42.38 -34.97 -25.99
CA ALA A 395 42.69 -33.90 -25.05
C ALA A 395 41.70 -32.73 -25.16
N GLU A 396 41.30 -32.37 -26.39
CA GLU A 396 40.24 -31.38 -26.62
C GLU A 396 38.88 -31.82 -26.05
N TYR A 397 38.50 -33.09 -26.27
CA TYR A 397 37.26 -33.64 -25.74
C TYR A 397 37.24 -33.68 -24.20
N GLU A 398 38.32 -34.12 -23.56
CA GLU A 398 38.45 -34.12 -22.10
C GLU A 398 38.38 -32.69 -21.53
N THR A 399 38.99 -31.72 -22.20
CA THR A 399 38.95 -30.30 -21.80
C THR A 399 37.53 -29.73 -21.91
N ALA A 400 36.79 -30.09 -22.97
CA ALA A 400 35.39 -29.71 -23.13
C ALA A 400 34.51 -30.28 -22.02
N ILE A 401 34.69 -31.56 -21.66
CA ILE A 401 33.98 -32.20 -20.54
C ILE A 401 34.25 -31.47 -19.23
N ARG A 402 35.53 -31.20 -18.90
CA ARG A 402 35.88 -30.49 -17.66
C ARG A 402 35.23 -29.10 -17.58
N THR A 403 35.17 -28.39 -18.70
CA THR A 403 34.53 -27.07 -18.80
C THR A 403 33.01 -27.16 -18.59
N ALA A 404 32.36 -28.18 -19.16
CA ALA A 404 30.94 -28.43 -18.95
C ALA A 404 30.64 -28.84 -17.51
N GLU A 405 31.43 -29.69 -16.88
CA GLU A 405 31.27 -30.09 -15.48
C GLU A 405 31.42 -28.92 -14.51
N HIS A 406 32.37 -28.02 -14.78
CA HIS A 406 32.50 -26.78 -14.02
C HIS A 406 31.23 -25.91 -14.15
N THR A 407 30.71 -25.78 -15.38
CA THR A 407 29.48 -25.01 -15.64
C THR A 407 28.24 -25.66 -15.02
N ARG A 408 28.15 -26.99 -15.04
CA ARG A 408 27.09 -27.78 -14.40
C ARG A 408 27.11 -27.58 -12.88
N SER A 409 28.28 -27.66 -12.26
CA SER A 409 28.44 -27.44 -10.82
C SER A 409 28.09 -26.00 -10.42
N ALA A 410 28.45 -25.01 -11.26
CA ALA A 410 28.03 -23.63 -11.06
C ALA A 410 26.50 -23.47 -11.19
N LEU A 411 25.86 -24.14 -12.15
CA LEU A 411 24.41 -24.15 -12.30
C LEU A 411 23.73 -24.72 -11.04
N ASP A 412 24.20 -25.85 -10.52
CA ASP A 412 23.66 -26.44 -9.28
C ASP A 412 23.77 -25.48 -8.09
N PHE A 413 24.90 -24.78 -7.98
CA PHE A 413 25.10 -23.75 -6.97
C PHE A 413 24.08 -22.61 -7.12
N HIS A 414 23.88 -22.10 -8.34
CA HIS A 414 22.92 -21.02 -8.59
C HIS A 414 21.46 -21.47 -8.37
N ILE A 415 21.10 -22.71 -8.72
CA ILE A 415 19.79 -23.29 -8.43
C ILE A 415 19.59 -23.34 -6.91
N THR A 416 20.53 -23.92 -6.17
CA THR A 416 20.44 -24.01 -4.70
C THR A 416 20.34 -22.61 -4.08
N ALA A 417 21.17 -21.67 -4.52
CA ALA A 417 21.14 -20.29 -4.06
C ALA A 417 19.85 -19.54 -4.42
N TYR A 418 19.16 -19.93 -5.48
CA TYR A 418 17.82 -19.46 -5.81
C TYR A 418 16.77 -20.06 -4.88
N LEU A 419 16.78 -21.38 -4.66
CA LEU A 419 15.81 -22.09 -3.83
C LEU A 419 15.82 -21.62 -2.37
N VAL A 420 17.01 -21.45 -1.79
CA VAL A 420 17.18 -20.88 -0.45
C VAL A 420 16.66 -19.45 -0.39
N ALA A 421 16.94 -18.63 -1.41
CA ALA A 421 16.45 -17.26 -1.46
C ALA A 421 14.92 -17.20 -1.61
N ALA A 422 14.34 -18.08 -2.42
CA ALA A 422 12.89 -18.18 -2.59
C ALA A 422 12.19 -18.58 -1.28
N GLN A 423 12.72 -19.56 -0.55
CA GLN A 423 12.16 -19.97 0.74
C GLN A 423 12.25 -18.84 1.77
N LYS A 424 13.38 -18.13 1.83
CA LYS A 424 13.55 -16.96 2.70
C LYS A 424 12.59 -15.83 2.31
N ALA A 425 12.45 -15.55 1.02
CA ALA A 425 11.56 -14.52 0.50
C ALA A 425 10.09 -14.84 0.86
N GLU A 426 9.67 -16.10 0.73
CA GLU A 426 8.30 -16.51 1.08
C GLU A 426 8.04 -16.44 2.59
N THR A 427 9.00 -16.90 3.40
CA THR A 427 8.91 -16.77 4.87
C THR A 427 8.80 -15.29 5.28
N TYR A 428 9.62 -14.44 4.66
CA TYR A 428 9.61 -13.01 4.92
C TYR A 428 8.31 -12.34 4.43
N ARG A 429 7.77 -12.76 3.27
CA ARG A 429 6.47 -12.30 2.75
C ARG A 429 5.36 -12.55 3.76
N LEU A 430 5.25 -13.78 4.26
CA LEU A 430 4.20 -14.14 5.21
C LEU A 430 4.35 -13.36 6.53
N SER A 431 5.58 -13.18 7.00
CA SER A 431 5.85 -12.36 8.19
C SER A 431 5.44 -10.91 7.98
N ILE A 432 5.89 -10.26 6.91
CA ILE A 432 5.62 -8.84 6.68
C ILE A 432 4.13 -8.58 6.42
N VAL A 433 3.47 -9.47 5.66
CA VAL A 433 2.02 -9.36 5.41
C VAL A 433 1.24 -9.49 6.72
N ARG A 434 1.58 -10.47 7.57
CA ARG A 434 0.98 -10.60 8.91
C ARG A 434 1.16 -9.33 9.72
N ASP A 435 2.39 -8.82 9.81
CA ASP A 435 2.70 -7.64 10.62
C ASP A 435 1.97 -6.40 10.09
N CYS A 436 1.87 -6.24 8.77
CA CYS A 436 1.12 -5.17 8.12
C CYS A 436 -0.40 -5.28 8.35
N LEU A 437 -0.98 -6.49 8.38
CA LEU A 437 -2.40 -6.68 8.68
C LEU A 437 -2.73 -6.37 10.14
N VAL A 438 -1.88 -6.80 11.08
CA VAL A 438 -2.01 -6.43 12.50
C VAL A 438 -1.88 -4.93 12.69
N ALA A 439 -0.92 -4.30 12.00
CA ALA A 439 -0.78 -2.84 12.02
C ALA A 439 -2.03 -2.15 11.49
N LEU A 440 -2.55 -2.58 10.33
CA LEU A 440 -3.77 -2.06 9.72
C LEU A 440 -4.97 -2.14 10.67
N GLU A 441 -5.20 -3.30 11.29
CA GLU A 441 -6.27 -3.51 12.27
C GLU A 441 -6.12 -2.58 13.47
N SER A 442 -4.92 -2.56 14.07
CA SER A 442 -4.66 -1.75 15.26
C SER A 442 -4.84 -0.25 15.01
N THR A 443 -4.41 0.26 13.85
CA THR A 443 -4.55 1.67 13.50
C THR A 443 -6.00 2.05 13.24
N GLN A 444 -6.79 1.14 12.67
CA GLN A 444 -8.22 1.35 12.46
C GLN A 444 -8.98 1.40 13.78
N LEU A 445 -8.73 0.43 14.68
CA LEU A 445 -9.34 0.39 16.01
C LEU A 445 -9.00 1.65 16.81
N PHE A 446 -7.74 2.08 16.77
CA PHE A 446 -7.30 3.29 17.46
C PHE A 446 -8.00 4.55 16.92
N ALA A 447 -8.05 4.73 15.59
CA ALA A 447 -8.72 5.88 14.99
C ALA A 447 -10.24 5.91 15.30
N ALA A 448 -10.89 4.74 15.30
CA ALA A 448 -12.29 4.60 15.67
C ALA A 448 -12.53 4.96 17.14
N GLN A 449 -11.66 4.49 18.04
CA GLN A 449 -11.75 4.79 19.48
C GLN A 449 -11.49 6.28 19.76
N GLU A 450 -10.49 6.90 19.14
CA GLU A 450 -10.27 8.35 19.30
C GLU A 450 -11.46 9.17 18.81
N THR A 451 -12.06 8.78 17.69
CA THR A 451 -13.28 9.43 17.16
C THR A 451 -14.44 9.28 18.14
N LEU A 452 -14.64 8.09 18.73
CA LEU A 452 -15.66 7.87 19.75
C LEU A 452 -15.40 8.73 21.01
N ASN A 453 -14.14 8.80 21.45
CA ASN A 453 -13.72 9.56 22.62
C ASN A 453 -13.93 11.08 22.46
N LEU A 454 -13.92 11.61 21.24
CA LEU A 454 -14.27 13.02 20.97
C LEU A 454 -15.74 13.30 21.33
N TRP A 455 -16.63 12.35 21.06
CA TRP A 455 -18.07 12.48 21.30
C TRP A 455 -18.52 11.90 22.63
N THR A 456 -17.59 11.42 23.45
CA THR A 456 -17.89 10.91 24.79
C THR A 456 -17.86 12.06 25.80
N PRO A 457 -18.95 12.28 26.57
CA PRO A 457 -18.97 13.30 27.60
C PRO A 457 -17.88 13.07 28.66
N PRO A 458 -17.33 14.12 29.27
CA PRO A 458 -16.37 13.96 30.35
C PRO A 458 -17.01 13.22 31.54
N GLU A 459 -16.27 12.28 32.13
CA GLU A 459 -16.69 11.61 33.35
C GLU A 459 -16.57 12.60 34.52
N ASN A 460 -17.65 12.74 35.30
CA ASN A 460 -17.65 13.53 36.53
C ASN A 460 -16.73 12.83 37.54
N THR A 461 -15.55 13.40 37.76
CA THR A 461 -14.58 12.87 38.73
C THR A 461 -14.80 13.44 40.13
N ASP A 462 -15.54 14.55 40.24
CA ASP A 462 -15.84 15.24 41.49
C ASP A 462 -17.35 15.46 41.61
N GLN A 463 -18.05 14.57 42.33
CA GLN A 463 -19.34 14.73 43.05
C GLN A 463 -20.23 13.47 42.91
N ASP A 464 -20.89 13.12 44.02
CA ASP A 464 -21.93 12.06 44.17
C ASP A 464 -23.16 12.22 43.24
N ASP A 465 -23.15 13.22 42.34
CA ASP A 465 -24.21 13.45 41.36
C ASP A 465 -23.98 12.58 40.12
N THR A 466 -24.74 11.48 40.06
CA THR A 466 -24.77 10.50 38.96
C THR A 466 -25.24 11.04 37.59
N SER A 467 -25.39 12.35 37.43
CA SER A 467 -25.80 12.95 36.16
C SER A 467 -24.58 13.20 35.25
N PRO A 468 -24.49 12.58 34.07
CA PRO A 468 -23.41 12.87 33.13
C PRO A 468 -23.51 14.33 32.66
N LEU A 469 -22.40 15.07 32.74
CA LEU A 469 -22.30 16.41 32.15
C LEU A 469 -22.53 16.31 30.62
N PRO A 470 -23.36 17.18 30.02
CA PRO A 470 -23.58 17.15 28.58
C PRO A 470 -22.32 17.60 27.84
N LEU A 471 -21.94 16.89 26.76
CA LEU A 471 -20.80 17.26 25.90
C LEU A 471 -20.97 18.65 25.26
N LEU A 472 -22.20 19.00 24.90
CA LEU A 472 -22.57 20.29 24.33
C LEU A 472 -23.51 21.00 25.30
N PRO A 473 -23.20 22.23 25.73
CA PRO A 473 -24.09 22.97 26.61
C PRO A 473 -25.43 23.25 25.91
N SER A 474 -26.53 23.18 26.66
CA SER A 474 -27.84 23.52 26.12
C SER A 474 -27.98 25.05 26.05
N PRO A 475 -28.33 25.63 24.90
CA PRO A 475 -28.51 27.08 24.81
C PRO A 475 -29.72 27.53 25.63
N ASP A 476 -29.50 28.41 26.61
CA ASP A 476 -30.61 28.99 27.39
C ASP A 476 -31.34 30.09 26.58
N PRO A 477 -32.64 29.91 26.27
CA PRO A 477 -33.43 30.92 25.57
C PRO A 477 -33.59 32.21 26.38
N ILE A 478 -33.68 32.14 27.71
CA ILE A 478 -33.85 33.31 28.57
C ILE A 478 -32.57 34.14 28.56
N GLN A 479 -31.42 33.51 28.78
CA GLN A 479 -30.12 34.17 28.69
C GLN A 479 -29.88 34.78 27.30
N GLY A 480 -30.25 34.07 26.22
CA GLY A 480 -30.17 34.58 24.86
C GLY A 480 -30.99 35.86 24.63
N VAL A 481 -32.25 35.86 25.06
CA VAL A 481 -33.13 37.04 24.98
C VAL A 481 -32.61 38.19 25.82
N GLN A 482 -32.12 37.91 27.04
CA GLN A 482 -31.52 38.94 27.89
C GLN A 482 -30.28 39.55 27.26
N CYS A 483 -29.43 38.75 26.63
CA CYS A 483 -28.24 39.23 25.92
C CYS A 483 -28.63 40.15 24.76
N LEU A 484 -29.62 39.77 23.95
CA LEU A 484 -30.16 40.60 22.87
C LEU A 484 -30.76 41.91 23.41
N ALA A 485 -31.58 41.84 24.46
CA ALA A 485 -32.19 43.01 25.09
C ALA A 485 -31.12 43.98 25.63
N ARG A 486 -30.06 43.47 26.29
CA ARG A 486 -28.96 44.30 26.79
C ARG A 486 -28.17 44.96 25.66
N LYS A 487 -27.90 44.22 24.58
CA LYS A 487 -27.07 44.69 23.44
C LYS A 487 -27.82 45.64 22.51
N HIS A 488 -29.11 45.41 22.28
CA HIS A 488 -29.92 46.12 21.28
C HIS A 488 -31.04 46.98 21.89
N ARG A 489 -31.03 47.23 23.22
CA ARG A 489 -31.99 48.15 23.84
C ARG A 489 -31.91 49.53 23.17
N THR A 490 -33.05 50.04 22.71
CA THR A 490 -33.20 51.37 22.12
C THR A 490 -33.67 52.42 23.13
N GLY A 491 -34.11 51.97 24.31
CA GLY A 491 -34.65 52.80 25.38
C GLY A 491 -35.62 51.98 26.23
N HIS A 492 -35.98 52.51 27.40
CA HIS A 492 -37.01 51.92 28.27
C HIS A 492 -38.18 52.89 28.51
N VAL A 493 -38.15 54.05 27.86
CA VAL A 493 -39.18 55.10 27.96
C VAL A 493 -40.42 54.60 27.23
N ARG A 494 -41.55 54.53 27.95
CA ARG A 494 -42.86 54.25 27.38
C ARG A 494 -43.55 55.57 27.04
N HIS A 495 -44.46 55.56 26.07
CA HIS A 495 -45.29 56.73 25.81
C HIS A 495 -46.16 57.03 27.03
N HIS A 496 -46.07 58.27 27.54
CA HIS A 496 -46.95 58.71 28.60
C HIS A 496 -48.35 58.98 28.03
N PRO A 497 -49.42 58.57 28.73
CA PRO A 497 -50.78 58.95 28.38
C PRO A 497 -50.94 60.48 28.41
N PHE A 498 -51.77 61.01 27.52
CA PHE A 498 -52.12 62.44 27.52
C PHE A 498 -53.07 62.74 28.68
N VAL A 499 -52.71 63.72 29.51
CA VAL A 499 -53.49 64.11 30.69
C VAL A 499 -54.25 65.40 30.41
N PHE A 500 -55.56 65.43 30.69
CA PHE A 500 -56.41 66.61 30.65
C PHE A 500 -56.29 67.37 31.97
N GLU A 501 -55.82 68.61 31.91
CA GLU A 501 -55.66 69.46 33.08
C GLU A 501 -56.75 70.54 33.09
N SER A 502 -57.69 70.46 34.04
CA SER A 502 -58.69 71.52 34.23
C SER A 502 -58.03 72.72 34.89
N TYR A 503 -58.24 73.91 34.31
CA TYR A 503 -57.71 75.17 34.85
C TYR A 503 -58.20 75.49 36.26
N ARG A 504 -59.39 75.00 36.65
CA ARG A 504 -60.00 75.26 37.98
C ARG A 504 -59.76 74.15 38.99
N ASP A 505 -59.82 72.90 38.54
CA ASP A 505 -59.93 71.74 39.44
C ASP A 505 -58.69 70.81 39.36
N GLY A 506 -57.67 71.21 38.58
CA GLY A 506 -56.43 70.44 38.40
C GLY A 506 -56.64 69.21 37.49
N ARG A 507 -55.67 68.28 37.52
CA ARG A 507 -55.66 67.08 36.66
C ARG A 507 -56.61 65.99 37.16
N ALA A 508 -56.71 65.81 38.47
CA ALA A 508 -57.28 64.60 39.06
C ALA A 508 -58.81 64.40 38.95
N PRO A 509 -59.70 65.41 39.05
CA PRO A 509 -61.14 65.15 39.20
C PRO A 509 -61.85 64.74 37.91
N HIS A 510 -61.23 64.93 36.74
CA HIS A 510 -61.84 64.66 35.43
C HIS A 510 -61.14 63.55 34.64
N GLN A 511 -60.11 62.94 35.20
CA GLN A 511 -59.23 62.03 34.48
C GLN A 511 -59.52 60.56 34.84
N VAL A 512 -59.55 59.69 33.81
CA VAL A 512 -59.71 58.24 33.99
C VAL A 512 -58.37 57.49 33.84
N PHE A 513 -57.35 58.10 33.21
CA PHE A 513 -56.07 57.48 32.91
C PHE A 513 -54.90 58.48 32.97
N GLY A 514 -53.72 58.02 33.41
CA GLY A 514 -52.44 58.70 33.13
C GLY A 514 -51.88 59.68 34.15
N ILE A 515 -52.50 59.76 35.33
CA ILE A 515 -52.00 60.55 36.46
C ILE A 515 -51.22 59.62 37.39
N GLY A 516 -50.14 60.10 37.99
CA GLY A 516 -49.39 59.34 38.98
C GLY A 516 -50.24 59.04 40.22
N LEU A 517 -50.05 57.88 40.83
CA LEU A 517 -50.83 57.44 42.00
C LEU A 517 -50.84 58.45 43.14
N ASP A 518 -49.71 59.13 43.36
CA ASP A 518 -49.55 60.15 44.40
C ASP A 518 -50.38 61.42 44.12
N GLU A 519 -50.59 61.74 42.85
CA GLU A 519 -51.34 62.93 42.42
C GLU A 519 -52.86 62.69 42.43
N LEU A 520 -53.29 61.47 42.10
CA LEU A 520 -54.68 61.04 42.30
C LEU A 520 -55.03 60.95 43.81
N ALA A 521 -54.03 60.65 44.65
CA ALA A 521 -54.16 60.54 46.10
C ALA A 521 -54.46 61.84 46.82
N ALA A 522 -54.02 62.97 46.27
CA ALA A 522 -54.33 64.28 46.81
C ALA A 522 -55.80 64.68 46.58
N ALA A 523 -56.47 64.09 45.58
CA ALA A 523 -57.80 64.51 45.14
C ALA A 523 -58.95 63.56 45.49
N THR A 524 -58.66 62.31 45.90
CA THR A 524 -59.67 61.29 46.20
C THR A 524 -59.27 60.40 47.39
N THR A 525 -60.23 59.78 48.09
CA THR A 525 -59.98 58.84 49.21
C THR A 525 -59.63 57.40 48.77
N VAL A 526 -59.58 57.15 47.47
CA VAL A 526 -59.30 55.84 46.81
C VAL A 526 -57.93 55.23 47.19
N PRO A 527 -56.82 55.97 47.31
CA PRO A 527 -55.53 55.39 47.64
C PRO A 527 -55.28 55.12 49.13
N ILE A 528 -56.06 55.71 50.06
CA ILE A 528 -56.02 55.33 51.49
C ILE A 528 -56.42 53.86 51.63
N LEU A 529 -57.50 53.46 50.95
CA LEU A 529 -57.94 52.06 50.84
C LEU A 529 -56.91 51.15 50.17
N ARG A 530 -56.25 51.62 49.11
CA ARG A 530 -55.21 50.85 48.41
C ARG A 530 -53.96 50.66 49.27
N ALA A 531 -53.56 51.67 50.05
CA ALA A 531 -52.46 51.56 51.00
C ALA A 531 -52.80 50.60 52.15
N GLU A 532 -54.05 50.60 52.64
CA GLU A 532 -54.49 49.58 53.60
C GLU A 532 -54.53 48.16 52.99
N PHE A 533 -54.88 48.00 51.70
CA PHE A 533 -54.81 46.70 51.02
C PHE A 533 -53.38 46.21 50.79
N ASN A 534 -52.45 47.11 50.52
CA ASN A 534 -51.05 46.79 50.22
C ASN A 534 -50.13 46.84 51.46
N GLY A 535 -50.64 47.25 52.63
CA GLY A 535 -49.86 47.61 53.81
C GLY A 535 -49.20 46.44 54.55
N ASP A 536 -49.57 45.19 54.25
CA ASP A 536 -48.88 44.01 54.76
C ASP A 536 -47.96 43.43 53.69
N LEU A 537 -46.66 43.31 53.99
CA LEU A 537 -45.60 42.71 53.16
C LEU A 537 -45.84 41.22 52.79
N ARG A 538 -47.02 40.67 53.10
CA ARG A 538 -47.50 39.33 52.71
C ARG A 538 -48.87 39.33 52.02
N GLY A 539 -49.39 40.47 51.57
CA GLY A 539 -50.72 40.58 50.97
C GLY A 539 -51.82 40.29 52.00
N GLY A 540 -52.22 41.31 52.75
CA GLY A 540 -53.26 41.20 53.77
C GLY A 540 -54.61 40.80 53.18
N ARG A 541 -55.34 39.90 53.85
CA ARG A 541 -56.70 39.50 53.44
C ARG A 541 -57.65 40.68 53.59
N VAL A 542 -58.22 41.12 52.47
CA VAL A 542 -59.34 42.06 52.44
C VAL A 542 -60.52 41.46 53.22
N SER A 543 -60.90 42.04 54.35
CA SER A 543 -62.00 41.54 55.18
C SER A 543 -63.33 42.23 54.84
N GLY A 544 -64.46 41.54 55.05
CA GLY A 544 -65.79 42.12 54.86
C GLY A 544 -66.04 43.36 55.73
N ALA A 545 -65.46 43.39 56.94
CA ALA A 545 -65.52 44.55 57.83
C ALA A 545 -64.75 45.76 57.29
N MET A 546 -63.65 45.52 56.55
CA MET A 546 -62.87 46.56 55.89
C MET A 546 -63.63 47.15 54.72
N LEU A 547 -64.22 46.30 53.86
CA LEU A 547 -65.03 46.74 52.72
C LEU A 547 -66.28 47.51 53.17
N GLY A 548 -66.94 47.07 54.25
CA GLY A 548 -68.14 47.71 54.79
C GLY A 548 -67.95 49.14 55.31
N ARG A 549 -66.70 49.60 55.50
CA ARG A 549 -66.39 50.99 55.92
C ARG A 549 -66.45 52.00 54.78
N HIS A 550 -66.57 51.54 53.53
CA HIS A 550 -66.51 52.39 52.35
C HIS A 550 -67.75 52.22 51.48
N GLY A 551 -68.22 53.32 50.89
CA GLY A 551 -69.33 53.29 49.95
C GLY A 551 -68.99 52.46 48.70
N ALA A 552 -69.96 51.73 48.15
CA ALA A 552 -69.78 50.86 46.99
C ALA A 552 -69.10 51.57 45.80
N GLY A 553 -69.39 52.85 45.57
CA GLY A 553 -68.76 53.65 44.52
C GLY A 553 -67.24 53.81 44.68
N VAL A 554 -66.73 53.88 45.92
CA VAL A 554 -65.29 53.99 46.21
C VAL A 554 -64.59 52.66 45.97
N LEU A 555 -65.20 51.54 46.38
CA LEU A 555 -64.67 50.19 46.15
C LEU A 555 -64.59 49.86 44.67
N VAL A 556 -65.63 50.22 43.90
CA VAL A 556 -65.64 50.09 42.44
C VAL A 556 -64.55 50.94 41.79
N ALA A 557 -64.31 52.16 42.29
CA ALA A 557 -63.22 53.01 41.80
C ALA A 557 -61.82 52.43 42.07
N VAL A 558 -61.59 51.82 43.25
CA VAL A 558 -60.31 51.14 43.59
C VAL A 558 -60.07 49.92 42.68
N LEU A 559 -61.10 49.09 42.47
CA LEU A 559 -61.04 47.94 41.56
C LEU A 559 -60.79 48.39 40.11
N LYS A 560 -61.48 49.45 39.67
CA LYS A 560 -61.24 50.06 38.36
C LYS A 560 -59.79 50.51 38.22
N LEU A 561 -59.22 51.14 39.24
CA LEU A 561 -57.82 51.57 39.24
C LEU A 561 -56.85 50.40 39.11
N PHE A 562 -57.06 49.34 39.89
CA PHE A 562 -56.22 48.14 39.87
C PHE A 562 -56.25 47.41 38.51
N LEU A 563 -57.43 47.32 37.89
CA LEU A 563 -57.60 46.68 36.58
C LEU A 563 -57.03 47.51 35.43
N VAL A 564 -56.96 48.84 35.59
CA VAL A 564 -56.54 49.77 34.53
C VAL A 564 -55.06 50.12 34.59
N GLU A 565 -54.47 50.23 35.78
CA GLU A 565 -53.08 50.70 35.98
C GLU A 565 -52.03 49.58 36.07
N GLY A 566 -52.42 48.33 35.83
CA GLY A 566 -51.47 47.22 35.74
C GLY A 566 -50.39 47.44 34.66
N PRO A 567 -49.23 46.76 34.74
CA PRO A 567 -48.14 46.87 33.76
C PRO A 567 -48.56 46.53 32.30
N GLY A 568 -49.73 45.88 32.14
CA GLY A 568 -50.66 46.05 31.03
C GLY A 568 -52.07 46.22 31.61
N SER A 569 -52.88 47.12 31.04
CA SER A 569 -54.28 47.27 31.49
C SER A 569 -55.04 45.96 31.24
N LEU A 570 -55.60 45.38 32.31
CA LEU A 570 -56.40 44.15 32.25
C LEU A 570 -57.72 44.38 31.48
N CYS A 571 -58.16 45.64 31.39
CA CYS A 571 -59.33 46.07 30.63
C CYS A 571 -59.00 47.38 29.91
N SER A 572 -58.77 47.34 28.58
CA SER A 572 -58.52 48.57 27.81
C SER A 572 -59.74 49.50 27.90
N CYS A 573 -59.54 50.80 27.60
CA CYS A 573 -60.66 51.76 27.57
C CYS A 573 -61.79 51.26 26.66
N ASP A 574 -61.44 50.69 25.51
CA ASP A 574 -62.41 50.13 24.56
C ASP A 574 -63.15 48.93 25.16
N THR A 575 -62.44 48.02 25.83
CA THR A 575 -63.06 46.87 26.51
C THR A 575 -63.99 47.32 27.63
N TYR A 576 -63.58 48.31 28.43
CA TYR A 576 -64.37 48.83 29.53
C TYR A 576 -65.61 49.57 29.07
N GLU A 577 -65.50 50.49 28.10
CA GLU A 577 -66.66 51.19 27.56
C GLU A 577 -67.62 50.23 26.85
N THR A 578 -67.11 49.21 26.14
CA THR A 578 -67.95 48.16 25.56
C THR A 578 -68.69 47.36 26.64
N MET A 579 -68.02 46.96 27.73
CA MET A 579 -68.70 46.31 28.86
C MET A 579 -69.73 47.23 29.50
N LYS A 580 -69.41 48.50 29.71
CA LYS A 580 -70.32 49.48 30.29
C LYS A 580 -71.57 49.68 29.43
N ILE A 581 -71.43 49.71 28.10
CA ILE A 581 -72.57 49.76 27.17
C ILE A 581 -73.43 48.51 27.32
N LEU A 582 -72.82 47.31 27.32
CA LEU A 582 -73.54 46.02 27.45
C LEU A 582 -74.33 45.86 28.77
N TYR A 583 -73.98 46.63 29.80
CA TYR A 583 -74.64 46.63 31.12
C TYR A 583 -75.29 47.98 31.46
N SER A 584 -75.42 48.88 30.49
CA SER A 584 -76.18 50.12 30.65
C SER A 584 -77.69 49.84 30.56
N GLY A 585 -78.52 50.68 31.17
CA GLY A 585 -79.98 50.49 31.20
C GLY A 585 -80.64 50.39 29.82
N ASP A 586 -79.99 50.95 28.78
CA ASP A 586 -80.43 50.87 27.39
C ASP A 586 -80.29 49.46 26.78
N PHE A 587 -79.53 48.56 27.44
CA PHE A 587 -79.32 47.17 27.03
C PHE A 587 -80.12 46.14 27.87
N ASP A 588 -80.96 46.60 28.80
CA ASP A 588 -81.79 45.73 29.65
C ASP A 588 -82.97 45.06 28.93
N ASP A 589 -83.36 45.58 27.76
CA ASP A 589 -84.41 44.99 26.91
C ASP A 589 -83.92 43.81 26.05
N PHE A 590 -82.61 43.53 26.00
CA PHE A 590 -82.05 42.43 25.23
C PHE A 590 -82.00 41.11 26.02
N ASP A 591 -82.25 39.99 25.31
CA ASP A 591 -82.17 38.65 25.90
C ASP A 591 -80.78 38.38 26.53
N ALA A 592 -80.78 37.81 27.73
CA ALA A 592 -79.59 37.48 28.51
C ALA A 592 -78.61 36.60 27.72
N THR A 593 -79.12 35.77 26.80
CA THR A 593 -78.28 34.94 25.92
C THR A 593 -77.44 35.75 24.93
N VAL A 594 -77.96 36.89 24.46
CA VAL A 594 -77.26 37.81 23.54
C VAL A 594 -76.17 38.56 24.30
N ARG A 595 -76.49 39.05 25.51
CA ARG A 595 -75.52 39.71 26.39
C ARG A 595 -74.36 38.78 26.74
N LEU A 596 -74.65 37.52 27.09
CA LEU A 596 -73.65 36.51 27.40
C LEU A 596 -72.73 36.21 26.21
N LYS A 597 -73.27 36.11 24.99
CA LYS A 597 -72.47 35.93 23.76
C LYS A 597 -71.56 37.14 23.49
N SER A 598 -72.05 38.36 23.66
CA SER A 598 -71.27 39.59 23.46
C SER A 598 -70.14 39.72 24.49
N VAL A 599 -70.41 39.40 25.77
CA VAL A 599 -69.38 39.36 26.81
C VAL A 599 -68.36 38.24 26.53
N THR A 600 -68.80 37.06 26.11
CA THR A 600 -67.90 35.94 25.75
C THR A 600 -66.99 36.31 24.57
N SER A 601 -67.55 36.95 23.54
CA SER A 601 -66.80 37.46 22.39
C SER A 601 -65.77 38.51 22.81
N LEU A 602 -66.18 39.47 23.66
CA LEU A 602 -65.28 40.50 24.18
C LEU A 602 -64.17 39.92 25.07
N LEU A 603 -64.46 38.93 25.90
CA LEU A 603 -63.45 38.25 26.71
C LEU A 603 -62.46 37.44 25.86
N SER A 604 -62.89 36.95 24.68
CA SER A 604 -62.02 36.22 23.75
C SER A 604 -60.99 37.11 23.03
N THR A 605 -61.21 38.43 22.97
CA THR A 605 -60.26 39.38 22.38
C THR A 605 -59.22 39.89 23.38
N ILE A 606 -59.38 39.58 24.66
CA ILE A 606 -58.42 39.94 25.71
C ILE A 606 -57.21 39.00 25.67
N SER A 607 -56.02 39.52 25.98
CA SER A 607 -54.80 38.69 26.04
C SER A 607 -54.92 37.58 27.08
N LYS A 608 -54.36 36.40 26.80
CA LYS A 608 -54.44 35.23 27.69
C LYS A 608 -54.00 35.53 29.14
N PRO A 609 -52.89 36.26 29.42
CA PRO A 609 -52.52 36.62 30.78
C PRO A 609 -53.58 37.46 31.50
N HIS A 610 -54.22 38.39 30.78
CA HIS A 610 -55.27 39.25 31.34
C HIS A 610 -56.56 38.46 31.60
N TYR A 611 -56.94 37.55 30.69
CA TYR A 611 -58.09 36.66 30.87
C TYR A 611 -57.93 35.74 32.08
N GLU A 612 -56.78 35.08 32.25
CA GLU A 612 -56.53 34.22 33.41
C GLU A 612 -56.53 35.01 34.72
N THR A 613 -56.06 36.26 34.69
CA THR A 613 -56.12 37.17 35.84
C THR A 613 -57.55 37.54 36.20
N LEU A 614 -58.39 37.90 35.21
CA LEU A 614 -59.82 38.19 35.42
C LEU A 614 -60.59 36.96 35.91
N LYS A 615 -60.28 35.77 35.38
CA LYS A 615 -60.84 34.49 35.81
C LYS A 615 -60.50 34.18 37.28
N LEU A 616 -59.26 34.43 37.69
CA LEU A 616 -58.84 34.29 39.09
C LEU A 616 -59.63 35.24 40.00
N PHE A 617 -59.82 36.50 39.60
CA PHE A 617 -60.62 37.46 40.37
C PHE A 617 -62.10 37.07 40.45
N ALA A 618 -62.69 36.63 39.34
CA ALA A 618 -64.08 36.16 39.32
C ALA A 618 -64.28 34.96 40.26
N ALA A 619 -63.35 34.00 40.26
CA ALA A 619 -63.37 32.85 41.17
C ALA A 619 -63.19 33.22 42.65
N TYR A 620 -62.61 34.38 42.95
CA TYR A 620 -62.47 34.91 44.32
C TYR A 620 -63.69 35.69 44.81
N LEU A 621 -64.53 36.16 43.87
CA LEU A 621 -65.74 36.94 44.16
C LEU A 621 -67.03 36.11 44.18
N SER A 622 -67.00 34.92 43.56
CA SER A 622 -68.01 33.85 43.69
C SER A 622 -67.77 33.02 44.95
#